data_AF-Q1ASS5-F1
#
_entry.id   AF-Q1ASS5-F1
#
_cell.length_a   1.000
_cell.length_b   1.000
_cell.length_c   1.000
_cell.angle_alpha   90.00
_cell.angle_beta   90.00
_cell.angle_gamma   90.00
#
_symmetry.space_group_name_H-M   'P 1'
#
loop_
_entity.id
_entity.type
_entity.pdbx_description
1 polymer ?
#
loop_
_entity_poly.entity_id
_entity_poly.type
_entity_poly.pdbx_seq_one_letter_code
_entity_poly.pdbx_strand_id
1 'polypeptide(L)' 'MERLWMAAMGGEAFYERDLPGCCRRSARSAREEGFECPACGAMWQSPPPAEPEGCAFTAGGPEESKGAA' A
#
# COMPACT_ATOMS: atom_id res chain seq x y z
N MET A 1 1.87 1.18 12.48
CA MET A 1 1.56 1.35 11.04
C MET A 1 2.76 0.88 10.26
N GLU A 2 2.61 -0.21 9.51
CA GLU A 2 3.66 -0.70 8.61
C GLU A 2 3.66 0.18 7.35
N ARG A 3 4.81 0.76 7.00
CA ARG A 3 4.95 1.62 5.81
C ARG A 3 5.19 0.77 4.56
N LEU A 4 4.53 1.14 3.48
CA LEU A 4 4.68 0.53 2.15
C LEU A 4 5.51 1.43 1.25
N TRP A 5 6.30 0.81 0.38
CA TRP A 5 7.17 1.48 -0.57
C TRP A 5 7.06 0.80 -1.93
N MET A 6 7.01 1.58 -2.99
CA MET A 6 6.98 1.12 -4.37
C MET A 6 8.22 1.61 -5.11
N ALA A 7 8.78 0.80 -6.00
CA ALA A 7 9.90 1.22 -6.83
C ALA A 7 9.48 2.40 -7.73
N ALA A 8 10.31 3.44 -7.83
CA ALA A 8 10.00 4.63 -8.64
C ALA A 8 9.86 4.33 -10.15
N MET A 9 10.49 3.25 -10.61
CA MET A 9 10.40 2.75 -11.99
C MET A 9 9.09 1.99 -12.28
N GLY A 10 8.16 1.96 -11.32
CA GLY A 10 6.96 1.12 -11.35
C GLY A 10 7.26 -0.30 -10.86
N GLY A 11 6.24 -0.94 -10.31
CA GLY A 11 6.35 -2.30 -9.76
C GLY A 11 5.40 -2.53 -8.59
N GLU A 12 5.60 -3.64 -7.90
CA GLU A 12 4.83 -3.99 -6.71
C GLU A 12 5.23 -3.12 -5.50
N ALA A 13 4.28 -2.93 -4.58
CA ALA A 13 4.54 -2.29 -3.30
C ALA A 13 5.03 -3.32 -2.27
N PHE A 14 6.09 -2.99 -1.55
CA PHE A 14 6.71 -3.82 -0.53
C PHE A 14 6.60 -3.15 0.84
N TYR A 15 6.40 -3.92 1.90
CA TYR A 15 6.47 -3.38 3.26
C TYR A 15 7.92 -3.02 3.62
N GLU A 16 8.10 -2.05 4.53
CA GLU A 16 9.42 -1.63 5.04
C GLU A 16 10.28 -2.82 5.48
N ARG A 17 9.66 -3.86 6.05
CA ARG A 17 10.36 -5.05 6.54
C ARG A 17 10.91 -5.94 5.42
N ASP A 18 10.24 -5.96 4.27
CA ASP A 18 10.57 -6.80 3.12
C ASP A 18 11.52 -6.09 2.14
N LEU A 19 11.80 -4.80 2.37
CA LEU A 19 12.83 -4.09 1.64
C LEU A 19 14.21 -4.72 1.86
N PRO A 20 15.09 -4.70 0.84
CA PRO A 20 16.48 -5.10 0.99
C PRO A 20 17.14 -4.39 2.17
N GLY A 21 18.04 -5.09 2.89
CA GLY A 21 18.63 -4.56 4.11
C GLY A 21 19.32 -3.19 3.95
N CYS A 22 19.88 -2.91 2.78
CA CYS A 22 20.46 -1.62 2.43
C CYS A 22 19.39 -0.50 2.30
N CYS A 23 18.23 -0.80 1.73
CA CYS A 23 17.11 0.13 1.56
C CYS A 23 16.34 0.36 2.87
N ARG A 24 16.24 -0.67 3.73
CA ARG A 24 15.48 -0.59 4.99
C ARG A 24 15.97 0.51 5.93
N ARG A 25 17.28 0.77 5.95
CA ARG A 25 17.84 1.87 6.76
C ARG A 25 17.39 3.23 6.24
N SER A 26 17.43 3.45 4.93
CA SER A 26 16.96 4.70 4.31
C SER A 26 15.45 4.88 4.47
N ALA A 27 14.67 3.80 4.28
CA ALA A 27 13.22 3.79 4.43
C ALA A 27 12.74 4.26 5.82
N ARG A 28 13.48 3.92 6.88
CA ARG A 28 13.15 4.35 8.25
C ARG A 28 13.27 5.85 8.47
N SER A 29 14.23 6.47 7.80
CA SER A 29 14.51 7.90 7.86
C SER A 29 13.80 8.70 6.77
N ALA A 30 13.19 8.02 5.80
CA ALA A 30 12.49 8.63 4.68
C ALA A 30 11.16 9.27 5.11
N ARG A 31 10.84 10.40 4.45
CA ARG A 31 9.51 11.01 4.51
C ARG A 31 8.53 10.24 3.63
N GLU A 32 7.24 10.43 3.86
CA GLU A 32 6.13 9.76 3.17
C GLU A 32 6.01 10.09 1.66
N GLU A 33 7.03 10.71 1.07
CA GLU A 33 7.06 11.16 -0.32
C GLU A 33 7.88 10.18 -1.18
N GLY A 34 8.99 9.67 -0.63
CA GLY A 34 9.95 8.82 -1.35
C GLY A 34 11.37 8.94 -0.79
N PHE A 35 12.26 8.07 -1.25
CA PHE A 35 13.69 8.12 -0.95
C PHE A 35 14.55 7.40 -2.00
N GLU A 36 15.81 7.80 -2.10
CA GLU A 36 16.84 7.06 -2.82
C GLU A 36 17.73 6.31 -1.84
N CYS A 37 18.05 5.04 -2.12
CA CYS A 37 19.00 4.28 -1.32
C CYS A 37 20.44 4.57 -1.78
N PRO A 38 21.29 5.20 -0.95
CA PRO A 38 22.67 5.55 -1.35
C PRO A 38 23.58 4.33 -1.52
N ALA A 39 23.16 3.15 -1.06
CA ALA A 39 23.96 1.93 -1.14
C ALA A 39 23.79 1.17 -2.46
N CYS A 40 22.58 1.17 -3.05
CA CYS A 40 22.29 0.46 -4.29
C CYS A 40 21.74 1.36 -5.41
N GLY A 41 21.47 2.63 -5.13
CA GLY A 41 20.88 3.58 -6.09
C GLY A 41 19.39 3.35 -6.36
N ALA A 42 18.72 2.45 -5.63
CA ALA A 42 17.30 2.19 -5.83
C ALA A 42 16.46 3.37 -5.34
N MET A 43 15.56 3.85 -6.18
CA MET A 43 14.57 4.89 -5.83
C MET A 43 13.24 4.25 -5.45
N TRP A 44 12.70 4.72 -4.33
CA TRP A 44 11.45 4.28 -3.73
C TRP A 44 10.51 5.47 -3.57
N GLN A 45 9.22 5.26 -3.79
CA GLN A 45 8.19 6.25 -3.57
C GLN A 45 7.05 5.63 -2.78
N SER A 46 6.27 6.46 -2.11
CA SER A 46 5.06 5.97 -1.45
C SER A 46 4.07 5.49 -2.50
N PRO A 47 3.44 4.32 -2.30
CA PRO A 47 2.37 3.90 -3.19
C PRO A 47 1.24 4.96 -3.15
N PRO A 48 0.51 5.14 -4.27
CA PRO A 48 -0.66 5.99 -4.26
C PRO A 48 -1.61 5.52 -3.14
N PRO A 49 -2.35 6.44 -2.50
CA PRO A 49 -3.38 6.03 -1.56
C PRO A 49 -4.27 5.02 -2.28
N ALA A 50 -4.35 3.81 -1.74
CA ALA A 50 -5.32 2.85 -2.21
C ALA A 50 -6.68 3.47 -1.91
N GLU A 51 -7.32 4.03 -2.92
CA GLU A 51 -8.77 4.20 -2.89
C GLU A 51 -9.29 2.81 -2.54
N PRO A 52 -10.02 2.62 -1.43
CA PRO A 52 -10.62 1.33 -1.17
C PRO A 52 -11.45 1.02 -2.40
N GLU A 53 -11.09 0.00 -3.17
CA GLU A 53 -11.97 -0.52 -4.20
C GLU A 53 -13.27 -0.80 -3.48
N GLY A 54 -14.29 0.04 -3.73
CA GLY A 54 -15.58 -0.10 -3.10
C GLY A 54 -16.00 -1.53 -3.35
N CYS A 55 -16.13 -2.31 -2.27
CA CYS A 55 -16.47 -3.71 -2.35
C CYS A 55 -17.66 -3.85 -3.29
N ALA A 56 -17.44 -4.31 -4.51
CA ALA A 56 -18.49 -4.64 -5.46
C ALA A 56 -19.14 -5.99 -5.08
N PHE A 57 -19.25 -6.27 -3.77
CA PHE A 57 -20.33 -7.11 -3.27
C PHE A 57 -21.61 -6.29 -3.43
N THR A 58 -22.18 -6.46 -4.61
CA THR A 58 -23.55 -6.20 -5.01
C THR A 58 -24.50 -6.14 -3.79
N ALA A 59 -24.78 -4.93 -3.31
CA ALA A 59 -25.99 -4.66 -2.52
C ALA A 59 -27.17 -4.67 -3.50
N GLY A 60 -27.53 -5.85 -3.99
CA GLY A 60 -28.59 -6.09 -4.95
C GLY A 60 -29.72 -6.95 -4.37
N GLY A 61 -30.45 -6.37 -3.41
CA GLY A 61 -31.87 -6.67 -3.10
C GLY A 61 -32.18 -7.85 -2.17
N PRO A 62 -33.41 -7.92 -1.64
CA PRO A 62 -34.12 -6.93 -0.83
C PRO A 62 -34.36 -7.48 0.59
N GLU A 63 -33.85 -6.81 1.63
CA GLU A 63 -34.28 -7.06 3.00
C GLU A 63 -35.43 -6.12 3.37
N GLU A 64 -36.65 -6.50 2.99
CA GLU A 64 -37.86 -6.01 3.66
C GLU A 64 -38.76 -7.20 4.05
N SER A 65 -38.44 -7.74 5.21
CA SER A 65 -39.35 -8.23 6.25
C SER A 65 -40.80 -8.50 5.86
N LYS A 66 -41.17 -9.78 5.73
CA LYS A 66 -42.43 -10.29 6.32
C LYS A 66 -42.43 -11.82 6.44
N GLY A 67 -41.92 -12.30 7.57
CA GLY A 67 -42.24 -13.63 8.09
C GLY A 67 -43.35 -13.53 9.14
N ALA A 68 -44.37 -14.37 8.95
CA ALA A 68 -45.33 -14.92 9.92
C ALA A 68 -46.04 -14.00 10.93
N ALA A 69 -47.34 -13.78 10.70
CA ALA A 69 -48.41 -14.09 11.65
C ALA A 69 -49.74 -14.20 10.88
#